data_AF-A0A7Y3JJE8-F1
#
_entry.id   AF-A0A7Y3JJE8-F1
#
_cell.length_a   1.000
_cell.length_b   1.000
_cell.length_c   1.000
_cell.angle_alpha   90.00
_cell.angle_beta   90.00
_cell.angle_gamma   90.00
#
_symmetry.space_group_name_H-M   'P 1'
#
loop_
_entity.id
_entity.type
_entity.pdbx_description
1 polymer ?
#
loop_
_entity_poly.entity_id
_entity_poly.type
_entity_poly.pdbx_seq_one_letter_code
_entity_poly.pdbx_strand_id
1 'polypeptide(L)' 'MKAPVSHSKDPDLQKAPQALMRASEKARLLAEQTGTTFVVRKSATPTAETGKRK' A
#
# COMPACT_ATOMS: atom_id res chain seq x y z
N MET A 1 3.29 -8.62 -13.91
CA MET A 1 2.08 -8.46 -13.06
C MET A 1 1.31 -7.22 -13.54
N LYS A 2 -0.03 -7.24 -13.61
CA LYS A 2 -0.83 -6.04 -13.94
C LYS A 2 -0.83 -5.11 -12.73
N ALA A 3 -0.44 -3.85 -12.91
CA ALA A 3 -0.49 -2.85 -11.84
C ALA A 3 -1.96 -2.51 -11.51
N PRO A 4 -2.31 -2.31 -10.24
CA PRO A 4 -3.66 -1.91 -9.84
C PRO A 4 -4.02 -0.56 -10.46
N VAL A 5 -5.16 -0.51 -11.14
CA VAL A 5 -5.71 0.71 -11.75
C VAL A 5 -6.66 1.39 -10.77
N SER A 6 -6.51 2.70 -10.59
CA SER A 6 -7.44 3.48 -9.77
C SER A 6 -8.72 3.72 -10.56
N HIS A 7 -9.86 3.46 -9.94
CA HIS A 7 -11.18 3.79 -10.48
C HIS A 7 -11.69 5.15 -9.97
N SER A 8 -10.82 5.98 -9.39
CA SER A 8 -11.19 7.31 -8.92
C SER A 8 -11.59 8.21 -10.09
N LYS A 9 -12.64 9.00 -9.86
CA LYS A 9 -13.08 10.07 -10.78
C LYS A 9 -12.19 11.31 -10.68
N ASP A 10 -11.42 11.43 -9.60
CA ASP A 10 -10.47 12.49 -9.40
C ASP A 10 -9.21 12.24 -10.25
N PRO A 11 -8.86 13.14 -11.19
CA PRO A 11 -7.71 12.99 -12.08
C PRO A 11 -6.37 12.86 -11.34
N ASP A 12 -6.21 13.50 -10.18
CA ASP A 12 -4.97 13.43 -9.40
C ASP A 12 -4.82 12.06 -8.74
N LEU A 13 -5.93 11.45 -8.33
CA LEU A 13 -5.95 10.13 -7.68
C LEU A 13 -5.92 8.96 -8.67
N GLN A 14 -6.00 9.20 -9.98
CA GLN A 14 -5.91 8.12 -10.97
C GLN A 14 -4.55 7.44 -10.97
N LYS A 15 -3.48 8.19 -10.68
CA LYS A 15 -2.10 7.69 -10.64
C LYS A 15 -1.65 7.26 -9.25
N ALA A 16 -2.53 7.36 -8.24
CA ALA A 16 -2.19 7.06 -6.85
C ALA A 16 -1.59 5.65 -6.65
N PRO A 17 -2.12 4.57 -7.24
CA PRO A 17 -1.53 3.23 -7.07
C PRO A 17 -0.11 3.13 -7.63
N GLN A 18 0.14 3.75 -8.79
CA GLN A 18 1.47 3.77 -9.40
C GLN A 18 2.45 4.64 -8.61
N ALA A 19 1.99 5.78 -8.09
CA ALA A 19 2.78 6.65 -7.24
C ALA A 19 3.19 5.95 -5.93
N LEU A 20 2.26 5.22 -5.32
CA LEU A 20 2.53 4.43 -4.12
C LEU A 20 3.62 3.37 -4.37
N MET A 21 3.54 2.62 -5.48
CA MET A 21 4.56 1.63 -5.84
C MET A 21 5.96 2.26 -6.01
N ARG A 22 6.04 3.39 -6.70
CA ARG A 22 7.32 4.10 -6.88
C ARG A 22 7.86 4.61 -5.54
N ALA A 23 6.99 5.10 -4.66
CA ALA A 23 7.39 5.60 -3.35
C ALA A 23 7.93 4.46 -2.47
N SER A 24 7.29 3.28 -2.48
CA SER A 24 7.75 2.14 -1.69
C SER A 24 9.07 1.56 -2.19
N GLU A 25 9.29 1.51 -3.51
CA GLU A 25 10.61 1.13 -4.07
C GLU A 25 11.72 2.09 -3.62
N LYS A 26 11.49 3.41 -3.73
CA LYS A 26 12.45 4.41 -3.25
C LYS A 26 12.71 4.31 -1.75
N ALA A 27 11.67 4.13 -0.95
CA ALA A 27 11.78 3.98 0.49
C ALA A 27 12.63 2.76 0.87
N ARG A 28 12.50 1.65 0.12
CA ARG A 28 13.35 0.47 0.32
C ARG A 28 14.82 0.74 0.00
N LEU A 29 15.11 1.36 -1.14
CA LEU A 29 16.49 1.72 -1.50
C LEU A 29 17.12 2.65 -0.46
N LEU A 30 16.37 3.63 0.04
CA LEU A 30 16.83 4.52 1.10
C LEU A 30 17.04 3.79 2.43
N ALA A 31 16.15 2.85 2.77
CA ALA A 31 16.30 2.03 3.97
C ALA A 31 17.57 1.16 3.91
N GLU A 32 17.86 0.56 2.75
CA GLU A 32 19.10 -0.19 2.49
C GLU A 32 20.34 0.69 2.63
N GLN A 33 20.30 1.92 2.10
CA GLN A 33 21.42 2.87 2.19
C GLN A 33 21.67 3.40 3.60
N THR A 34 20.62 3.59 4.38
CA THR A 34 20.70 4.19 5.73
C THR A 34 20.81 3.16 6.85
N GLY A 35 20.71 1.86 6.53
CA GLY A 35 20.62 0.80 7.53
C GLY A 35 19.32 0.82 8.33
N THR A 36 18.29 1.51 7.86
CA THR A 36 16.99 1.63 8.53
C THR A 36 16.17 0.37 8.29
N THR A 37 15.53 -0.17 9.34
CA THR A 37 14.68 -1.37 9.19
C THR A 37 13.43 -1.08 8.37
N PHE A 38 13.24 -1.81 7.27
CA PHE A 38 12.05 -1.70 6.42
C PHE A 38 10.97 -2.70 6.86
N VAL A 39 9.83 -2.22 7.37
CA VAL A 39 8.71 -3.06 7.85
C VAL A 39 7.51 -2.93 6.92
N VAL A 40 7.13 -4.03 6.25
CA VAL A 40 5.91 -4.09 5.43
C VAL A 40 4.77 -4.66 6.27
N ARG A 41 3.75 -3.84 6.55
CA ARG A 41 2.48 -4.33 7.11
C ARG A 41 1.58 -4.79 5.97
N LYS A 42 1.29 -6.09 5.93
CA LYS A 42 0.19 -6.60 5.11
C LYS A 42 -1.11 -6.02 5.66
N SER A 43 -1.96 -5.51 4.77
CA SER A 43 -3.31 -5.08 5.15
C SER A 43 -4.04 -6.25 5.82
N ALA A 44 -4.73 -5.97 6.92
CA ALA A 44 -5.62 -6.94 7.52
C ALA A 44 -6.63 -7.36 6.46
N THR A 45 -6.56 -8.62 6.02
CA THR A 45 -7.75 -9.28 5.45
C THR A 45 -8.84 -9.14 6.49
N PRO A 46 -10.05 -8.63 6.15
CA PRO A 46 -11.15 -8.62 7.09
C PRO A 46 -11.49 -10.09 7.37
N THR A 47 -10.93 -10.65 8.43
CA THR A 47 -11.51 -11.84 9.06
C THR A 47 -12.89 -11.42 9.51
N ALA A 48 -13.90 -11.89 8.79
CA ALA A 48 -15.28 -11.83 9.20
C ALA A 48 -15.45 -12.67 10.47
N GLU A 49 -15.00 -12.14 11.60
CA GLU A 49 -15.17 -12.77 12.91
C GLU A 49 -16.36 -12.12 13.60
N THR A 50 -17.46 -12.85 13.48
CA THR A 50 -18.74 -12.78 14.17
C THR A 50 -18.68 -12.13 15.56
N GLY A 51 -19.46 -11.07 15.75
CA GLY A 51 -19.61 -10.41 17.05
C GLY A 51 -20.91 -9.64 17.20
N LYS A 52 -22.07 -10.28 16.98
CA LYS A 52 -23.34 -9.76 17.52
C LYS A 52 -23.29 -9.88 19.05
N ARG A 53 -23.09 -8.76 19.75
CA ARG A 53 -23.51 -8.64 21.16
C ARG A 53 -24.84 -7.89 21.18
N LYS A 54 -25.87 -8.58 21.65
CA LYS A 54 -27.16 -8.02 22.09
C LYS A 54 -27.19 -8.14 23.60
#